data_AF-A0A923D9B9-F1
#
_entry.id   AF-A0A923D9B9-F1
#
_cell.length_a   1.000
_cell.length_b   1.000
_cell.length_c   1.000
_cell.angle_alpha   90.00
_cell.angle_beta   90.00
_cell.angle_gamma   90.00
#
_symmetry.space_group_name_H-M   'P 1'
#
loop_
_entity.id
_entity.type
_entity.pdbx_description
1 polymer ?
#
loop_
_entity_poly.entity_id
_entity_poly.type
_entity_poly.pdbx_seq_one_letter_code
_entity_poly.pdbx_strand_id
1 'polypeptide(L)'
;MESENNKPQNLTVFLVIWIGQLLSIFGSAVAEFGITLWAFEATGKATPLTLIGVFYTVPMLALSPFVGVMVDRYNRKLMMMLSDFSAALTSVLILMLLVTGNLQIWHLYVTAVITGI
;
A
#
# COMPACT_ATOMS: atom_id res chain seq x y z
N MET A 1 -9.93 -45.67 7.32
CA MET A 1 -8.51 -45.32 7.53
C MET A 1 -7.99 -44.83 6.19
N GLU A 2 -8.28 -43.58 5.84
CA GLU A 2 -7.74 -42.95 4.63
C GLU A 2 -6.53 -42.14 5.09
N SER A 3 -5.33 -42.60 4.72
CA SER A 3 -4.07 -41.98 5.12
C SER A 3 -3.89 -40.63 4.44
N GLU A 4 -3.94 -39.53 5.21
CA GLU A 4 -3.46 -38.22 4.79
C GLU A 4 -1.99 -38.31 4.37
N ASN A 5 -1.75 -38.23 3.06
CA ASN A 5 -0.41 -38.15 2.50
C ASN A 5 0.06 -36.68 2.51
N ASN A 6 0.31 -36.13 3.70
CA ASN A 6 0.93 -34.82 3.88
C ASN A 6 2.46 -34.93 3.64
N LYS A 7 2.87 -34.96 2.37
CA LYS A 7 4.30 -34.80 2.02
C LYS A 7 4.77 -33.39 2.44
N PRO A 8 5.97 -33.23 3.02
CA PRO A 8 6.50 -31.92 3.38
C PRO A 8 6.97 -31.18 2.11
N GLN A 9 6.03 -30.54 1.40
CA GLN A 9 6.33 -29.81 0.16
C GLN A 9 6.62 -28.31 0.36
N ASN A 10 6.76 -27.80 1.58
CA ASN A 10 6.47 -26.38 1.81
C ASN A 10 7.58 -25.49 2.35
N LEU A 11 8.82 -25.95 2.62
CA LEU A 11 9.83 -25.05 3.20
C LEU A 11 10.44 -24.07 2.19
N THR A 12 10.79 -24.55 0.99
CA THR A 12 11.34 -23.67 -0.07
C THR A 12 10.30 -22.68 -0.57
N VAL A 13 9.05 -23.13 -0.79
CA VAL A 13 7.94 -22.25 -1.18
C VAL A 13 7.65 -21.21 -0.09
N PHE A 14 7.62 -21.63 1.18
CA PHE A 14 7.50 -20.73 2.32
C PHE A 14 8.63 -19.70 2.35
N LEU A 15 9.90 -20.12 2.25
CA LEU A 15 11.05 -19.22 2.28
C LEU A 15 11.02 -18.20 1.15
N VAL A 16 10.61 -18.59 -0.07
CA VAL A 16 10.48 -17.69 -1.21
C VAL A 16 9.41 -16.62 -0.93
N ILE A 17 8.23 -17.03 -0.46
CA ILE A 17 7.16 -16.09 -0.09
C ILE A 17 7.63 -15.18 1.05
N TRP A 18 8.30 -15.75 2.06
CA TRP A 18 8.71 -15.03 3.25
C TRP A 18 9.78 -13.97 2.96
N ILE A 19 10.78 -14.31 2.13
CA ILE A 19 11.79 -13.35 1.65
C ILE A 19 11.13 -12.26 0.80
N GLY A 20 10.22 -12.62 -0.11
CA GLY A 20 9.47 -11.65 -0.91
C GLY A 20 8.67 -10.68 -0.03
N GLN A 21 8.00 -11.20 1.00
CA GLN A 21 7.24 -10.39 1.95
C GLN A 21 8.14 -9.48 2.79
N LEU A 22 9.28 -9.98 3.26
CA LEU A 22 10.26 -9.17 3.99
C LEU A 22 10.77 -8.01 3.14
N LEU A 23 11.17 -8.28 1.89
CA LEU A 23 11.61 -7.25 0.95
C LEU A 23 10.51 -6.23 0.66
N SER A 24 9.26 -6.67 0.52
CA SER A 24 8.11 -5.79 0.30
C SER A 24 7.86 -4.87 1.49
N ILE A 25 7.86 -5.41 2.72
CA ILE A 25 7.68 -4.62 3.95
C ILE A 25 8.83 -3.63 4.10
N PHE A 26 10.06 -4.07 3.88
CA PHE A 26 11.23 -3.22 3.98
C PHE A 26 11.21 -2.09 2.95
N GLY A 27 10.93 -2.40 1.69
CA GLY A 27 10.82 -1.41 0.62
C GLY A 27 9.71 -0.39 0.90
N SER A 28 8.58 -0.84 1.45
CA SER A 28 7.47 0.04 1.83
C SER A 28 7.90 1.02 2.94
N ALA A 29 8.60 0.54 3.97
CA ALA A 29 9.10 1.39 5.05
C ALA A 29 10.12 2.43 4.54
N VAL A 30 11.02 2.03 3.63
CA VAL A 30 11.99 2.96 3.01
C VAL A 30 11.28 4.00 2.15
N ALA A 31 10.27 3.60 1.38
CA ALA A 31 9.47 4.53 0.56
C ALA A 31 8.70 5.53 1.44
N GLU A 32 8.07 5.06 2.52
CA GLU A 32 7.35 5.91 3.47
C GLU A 32 8.28 6.91 4.15
N PHE A 33 9.47 6.47 4.56
CA PHE A 33 10.50 7.36 5.08
C PHE A 33 10.95 8.40 4.04
N GLY A 34 11.18 7.98 2.79
CA GLY A 34 11.56 8.89 1.70
C GLY A 34 10.51 9.96 1.41
N ILE A 35 9.22 9.56 1.36
CA ILE A 35 8.10 10.50 1.19
C ILE A 35 8.03 11.48 2.36
N THR A 36 8.21 10.99 3.59
CA THR A 36 8.22 11.81 4.81
C THR A 36 9.35 12.82 4.77
N LEU A 37 10.57 12.40 4.45
CA LEU A 37 11.73 13.28 4.37
C LEU A 37 11.55 14.33 3.26
N TRP A 38 11.10 13.91 2.08
CA TRP A 38 10.86 14.80 0.95
C TRP A 38 9.79 15.85 1.28
N ALA A 39 8.68 15.46 1.90
CA ALA A 39 7.61 16.38 2.27
C ALA A 39 8.06 17.41 3.32
N PHE A 40 8.95 16.99 4.24
CA PHE A 40 9.57 17.90 5.20
C PHE A 40 10.52 18.88 4.52
N GLU A 41 11.42 18.41 3.66
CA GLU A 41 12.35 19.27 2.91
C GLU A 41 11.61 20.29 2.02
N ALA A 42 10.54 19.86 1.35
CA ALA A 42 9.77 20.72 0.45
C ALA A 42 8.99 21.83 1.17
N THR A 43 8.63 21.66 2.45
CA THR A 43 7.75 22.60 3.17
C THR A 43 8.35 23.24 4.41
N GLY A 44 9.40 22.64 4.97
CA GLY A 44 10.01 23.01 6.25
C GLY A 44 9.09 22.85 7.46
N LYS A 45 7.96 22.14 7.32
CA LYS A 45 6.92 22.02 8.37
C LYS A 45 6.54 20.56 8.60
N ALA A 46 6.16 20.24 9.83
CA ALA A 46 5.63 18.92 10.19
C ALA A 46 4.15 18.72 9.81
N THR A 47 3.41 19.80 9.55
CA THR A 47 1.96 19.77 9.24
C THR A 47 1.60 18.91 8.02
N PRO A 48 2.36 18.95 6.91
CA PRO A 48 2.05 18.11 5.74
C PRO A 48 2.16 16.61 6.04
N LEU A 49 3.05 16.20 6.94
CA LEU A 49 3.24 14.81 7.33
C LEU A 49 2.01 14.26 8.07
N THR A 50 1.51 15.03 9.03
CA THR A 50 0.30 14.65 9.78
C THR A 50 -0.92 14.66 8.87
N LEU A 51 -1.00 15.60 7.93
CA LEU A 51 -2.07 15.64 6.92
C LEU A 51 -2.06 14.40 6.02
N ILE A 52 -0.89 13.93 5.54
CA ILE A 52 -0.79 12.68 4.76
C ILE A 52 -1.41 11.51 5.55
N GLY A 53 -1.05 11.36 6.82
CA GLY A 53 -1.63 10.32 7.69
C GLY A 53 -3.14 10.45 7.90
N VAL A 54 -3.66 11.68 8.01
CA VAL A 54 -5.11 11.95 8.10
C VAL A 54 -5.81 11.57 6.80
N PHE A 55 -5.27 11.98 5.65
CA PHE A 55 -5.83 11.64 4.34
C PHE A 55 -5.76 10.14 4.02
N TYR A 56 -4.88 9.39 4.66
CA TYR A 56 -4.89 7.93 4.61
C TYR A 56 -5.95 7.31 5.53
N THR A 57 -5.98 7.74 6.79
CA THR A 57 -6.79 7.10 7.83
C THR A 57 -8.28 7.43 7.72
N VAL A 58 -8.62 8.67 7.35
CA VAL A 58 -10.03 9.12 7.31
C VAL A 58 -10.84 8.36 6.25
N PRO A 59 -10.40 8.23 4.98
CA PRO A 59 -11.12 7.44 3.98
C PRO A 59 -11.20 5.97 4.38
N MET A 60 -10.11 5.40 4.91
CA MET A 60 -10.06 4.03 5.38
C MET A 60 -11.14 3.73 6.41
N LEU A 61 -11.25 4.56 7.45
CA LEU A 61 -12.27 4.39 8.48
C LEU A 61 -13.68 4.61 7.94
N ALA A 62 -13.87 5.67 7.15
CA ALA A 62 -15.18 6.03 6.61
C ALA A 62 -15.72 4.97 5.63
N LEU A 63 -14.84 4.36 4.82
CA LEU A 63 -15.21 3.40 3.78
C LEU A 63 -15.14 1.95 4.25
N SER A 64 -14.48 1.65 5.38
CA SER A 64 -14.39 0.30 5.94
C SER A 64 -15.72 -0.49 6.01
N PRO A 65 -16.86 0.05 6.46
CA PRO A 65 -18.12 -0.70 6.46
C PRO A 65 -18.65 -0.97 5.05
N PHE A 66 -18.42 -0.07 4.10
CA PHE A 66 -18.87 -0.21 2.71
C PHE A 66 -18.01 -1.23 1.95
N VAL A 67 -16.69 -1.12 2.10
CA VAL A 67 -15.72 -2.05 1.49
C VAL A 67 -15.96 -3.46 2.02
N GLY A 68 -16.20 -3.64 3.32
CA GLY A 68 -16.53 -4.95 3.90
C GLY A 68 -17.76 -5.59 3.23
N VAL A 69 -18.85 -4.84 3.11
CA VAL A 69 -20.07 -5.33 2.41
C VAL A 69 -19.80 -5.64 0.94
N MET A 70 -19.00 -4.83 0.23
CA MET A 70 -18.64 -5.10 -1.16
C MET A 70 -17.77 -6.36 -1.30
N VAL A 71 -16.74 -6.53 -0.47
CA VAL A 71 -15.84 -7.69 -0.53
C VAL A 71 -16.61 -8.99 -0.25
N ASP A 72 -17.61 -8.95 0.63
CA ASP A 72 -18.45 -10.11 0.92
C ASP A 72 -19.45 -10.44 -0.20
N ARG A 73 -19.88 -9.43 -0.99
CA ARG A 73 -20.86 -9.61 -2.07
C ARG A 73 -20.26 -9.94 -3.43
N TYR A 74 -19.02 -9.51 -3.68
CA TYR A 74 -18.32 -9.66 -4.96
C TYR A 74 -17.22 -10.71 -4.87
N ASN A 75 -16.61 -11.05 -6.01
CA ASN A 75 -15.49 -11.98 -6.05
C ASN A 75 -14.28 -11.37 -5.32
N ARG A 76 -13.97 -11.90 -4.13
CA ARG A 76 -12.86 -11.47 -3.27
C ARG A 76 -11.51 -11.39 -4.01
N LYS A 77 -11.26 -12.31 -4.95
CA LYS A 77 -10.02 -12.31 -5.75
C LYS A 77 -9.94 -11.09 -6.67
N LEU A 78 -11.06 -10.66 -7.24
CA LEU A 78 -11.11 -9.49 -8.11
C LEU A 78 -10.91 -8.21 -7.30
N MET A 79 -11.55 -8.10 -6.13
CA MET A 79 -11.38 -6.96 -5.23
C MET A 79 -9.93 -6.79 -4.74
N MET A 80 -9.26 -7.90 -4.39
CA MET A 80 -7.83 -7.89 -4.04
C MET A 80 -6.97 -7.39 -5.21
N MET A 81 -7.17 -7.93 -6.42
CA MET A 81 -6.41 -7.48 -7.60
C MET A 81 -6.64 -5.99 -7.92
N LEU A 82 -7.85 -5.47 -7.70
CA LEU A 82 -8.17 -4.07 -7.97
C LEU A 82 -7.44 -3.12 -7.00
N SER A 83 -7.39 -3.49 -5.72
CA SER A 83 -6.69 -2.74 -4.67
C SER A 83 -5.16 -2.79 -4.87
N ASP A 84 -4.60 -3.96 -5.16
CA ASP A 84 -3.17 -4.09 -5.47
C ASP A 84 -2.81 -3.29 -6.73
N PHE A 85 -3.69 -3.26 -7.73
CA PHE A 85 -3.49 -2.49 -8.95
C PHE A 85 -3.54 -0.97 -8.71
N SER A 86 -4.48 -0.47 -7.90
CA SER A 86 -4.55 0.96 -7.57
C SER A 86 -3.31 1.41 -6.77
N ALA A 87 -2.84 0.59 -5.83
CA ALA A 87 -1.63 0.83 -5.06
C ALA A 87 -0.36 0.82 -5.94
N ALA A 88 -0.25 -0.14 -6.87
CA ALA A 88 0.86 -0.20 -7.80
C ALA A 88 0.86 1.01 -8.76
N LEU A 89 -0.30 1.37 -9.30
CA LEU A 89 -0.44 2.49 -10.22
C LEU A 89 -0.07 3.82 -9.57
N THR A 90 -0.57 4.07 -8.35
CA THR A 90 -0.24 5.30 -7.60
C THR A 90 1.25 5.38 -7.26
N SER A 91 1.87 4.27 -6.87
CA SER A 91 3.31 4.20 -6.62
C SER A 91 4.14 4.55 -7.86
N VAL A 92 3.75 4.03 -9.03
CA VAL A 92 4.40 4.36 -10.31
C VAL A 92 4.22 5.84 -10.68
N LEU A 93 3.03 6.40 -10.48
CA LEU A 93 2.75 7.82 -10.74
C LEU A 93 3.60 8.74 -9.85
N ILE A 94 3.70 8.44 -8.56
CA ILE A 94 4.57 9.18 -7.62
C ILE A 94 6.02 9.12 -8.07
N LEU A 95 6.51 7.95 -8.45
CA LEU A 95 7.89 7.78 -8.93
C LEU A 95 8.15 8.61 -10.19
N MET A 96 7.22 8.61 -11.15
CA MET A 96 7.35 9.44 -12.36
C MET A 96 7.36 10.94 -12.03
N LEU A 97 6.47 11.40 -11.14
CA LEU A 97 6.43 12.80 -10.72
C LEU A 97 7.70 13.22 -9.98
N LEU A 98 8.26 12.33 -9.16
CA LEU A 98 9.51 12.54 -8.45
C LEU A 98 10.68 12.69 -9.42
N VAL A 99 10.84 11.76 -10.36
CA VAL A 99 11.95 11.77 -11.34
C VAL A 99 11.85 12.94 -12.32
N THR A 100 10.63 13.37 -12.66
CA THR A 100 10.42 14.55 -13.51
C THR A 100 10.51 15.88 -12.76
N GLY A 101 10.69 15.87 -11.43
CA GLY A 101 10.76 17.07 -10.60
C GLY A 101 9.45 17.84 -10.44
N ASN A 102 8.31 17.25 -10.84
CA ASN A 102 6.98 17.87 -10.75
C ASN A 102 6.20 17.43 -9.51
N LEU A 103 6.84 16.69 -8.59
CA LEU A 103 6.18 16.24 -7.38
C LEU A 103 5.78 17.44 -6.50
N GLN A 104 4.52 17.47 -6.09
CA GLN A 104 3.95 18.49 -5.21
C GLN A 104 3.21 17.81 -4.07
N ILE A 105 3.11 18.49 -2.93
CA ILE A 105 2.49 17.95 -1.69
C ILE A 105 1.07 17.41 -1.93
N TRP A 106 0.27 18.05 -2.80
CA TRP A 106 -1.11 17.62 -3.03
C TRP A 106 -1.20 16.24 -3.70
N HIS A 107 -0.19 15.85 -4.49
CA HIS A 107 -0.12 14.50 -5.05
C HIS A 107 -0.04 13.45 -3.94
N LEU A 108 0.71 13.74 -2.87
CA LEU A 108 0.83 12.85 -1.70
C LEU A 108 -0.51 12.70 -0.97
N TYR A 109 -1.30 13.77 -0.86
CA TYR A 109 -2.64 13.71 -0.29
C TYR A 109 -3.58 12.85 -1.13
N VAL A 110 -3.56 13.01 -2.46
CA VAL A 110 -4.39 12.20 -3.37
C VAL A 110 -4.00 10.73 -3.28
N THR A 111 -2.70 10.42 -3.30
CA THR A 111 -2.27 9.02 -3.18
C THR A 111 -2.61 8.44 -1.82
N ALA A 112 -2.48 9.19 -0.73
CA ALA A 112 -2.86 8.75 0.60
C ALA A 112 -4.34 8.37 0.69
N VAL A 113 -5.22 9.14 0.03
CA VAL A 113 -6.65 8.79 -0.06
C VAL A 113 -6.84 7.50 -0.85
N ILE A 114 -6.16 7.33 -1.97
CA ILE A 114 -6.33 6.15 -2.83
C ILE A 114 -5.82 4.88 -2.13
N THR A 115 -4.67 4.94 -1.45
CA THR A 115 -4.14 3.78 -0.70
C THR A 115 -4.89 3.50 0.59
N GLY A 116 -5.62 4.48 1.13
CA GLY A 116 -6.49 4.29 2.30
C GLY A 116 -7.79 3.53 1.99
N ILE A 117 -8.13 3.31 0.72
CA ILE A 117 -9.39 2.68 0.27
C ILE A 117 -9.13 1.24 -0.18
#